data_AF-B4UI78-F1
#
_entry.id   AF-B4UI78-F1
#
_cell.length_a   1.000
_cell.length_b   1.000
_cell.length_c   1.000
_cell.angle_alpha   90.00
_cell.angle_beta   90.00
_cell.angle_gamma   90.00
#
_symmetry.space_group_name_H-M   'P 1'
#
loop_
_entity.id
_entity.type
_entity.pdbx_description
1 polymer ?
#
loop_
_entity_poly.entity_id
_entity_poly.type
_entity_poly.pdbx_seq_one_letter_code
_entity_poly.pdbx_strand_id
1 'polypeptide(L)'
;MRATLAATTLATLLLPALPALGAENTCRVRVGPAGRFAQDRDLVIAAGERVTEAVGVHGDVIVRAGAHVEKAVAFAGNVVVQRGGEAGEAVSVGGEVRLEDGAHVVRQVVALGGRVDRAPGSRVDGDITALSLEAGAVSLRGVLRAVAPGSACTVVADRSVEGVDLTVR
;
A
#
# COMPACT_ATOMS: atom_id res chain seq x y z
N MET A 1 27.52 -68.16 34.29
CA MET A 1 28.48 -67.21 33.67
C MET A 1 27.74 -65.89 33.48
N ARG A 2 28.20 -64.82 34.15
CA ARG A 2 27.57 -63.49 34.15
C ARG A 2 28.03 -62.72 32.92
N ALA A 3 27.13 -62.44 31.98
CA ALA A 3 27.41 -61.55 30.85
C ALA A 3 27.05 -60.12 31.26
N THR A 4 28.06 -59.28 31.29
CA THR A 4 28.05 -57.88 31.71
C THR A 4 27.32 -56.98 30.71
N LEU A 5 26.22 -56.40 31.21
CA LEU A 5 25.74 -55.02 31.07
C LEU A 5 25.88 -54.31 29.72
N ALA A 6 24.71 -54.12 29.11
CA ALA A 6 24.38 -53.11 28.13
C ALA A 6 24.73 -51.68 28.61
N ALA A 7 25.24 -50.86 27.71
CA ALA A 7 25.28 -49.41 27.85
C ALA A 7 24.96 -48.78 26.48
N THR A 8 23.67 -48.71 26.19
CA THR A 8 23.06 -47.86 25.16
C THR A 8 23.32 -46.41 25.50
N THR A 9 24.12 -45.69 24.70
CA THR A 9 24.18 -44.23 24.74
C THR A 9 23.47 -43.68 23.50
N LEU A 10 22.18 -43.37 23.68
CA LEU A 10 21.43 -42.48 22.82
C LEU A 10 22.10 -41.10 22.89
N ALA A 11 22.79 -40.69 21.82
CA ALA A 11 23.14 -39.30 21.61
C ALA A 11 21.90 -38.58 21.05
N THR A 12 21.01 -38.15 21.94
CA THR A 12 19.86 -37.30 21.61
C THR A 12 20.36 -35.94 21.14
N LEU A 13 20.00 -35.61 19.90
CA LEU A 13 20.13 -34.31 19.25
C LEU A 13 19.70 -33.18 20.20
N LEU A 14 20.66 -32.38 20.65
CA LEU A 14 20.44 -31.02 21.13
C LEU A 14 20.74 -30.08 19.96
N LEU A 15 19.81 -29.96 19.00
CA LEU A 15 19.76 -28.75 18.20
C LEU A 15 19.31 -27.63 19.16
N PRO A 16 20.11 -26.57 19.37
CA PRO A 16 19.58 -25.39 20.01
C PRO A 16 18.44 -24.88 19.13
N ALA A 17 17.23 -24.87 19.68
CA ALA A 17 16.14 -24.07 19.14
C ALA A 17 16.57 -22.61 19.30
N LEU A 18 17.39 -22.13 18.36
CA LEU A 18 17.62 -20.72 18.16
C LEU A 18 16.22 -20.13 17.94
N PRO A 19 15.72 -19.24 18.81
CA PRO A 19 14.57 -18.45 18.43
C PRO A 19 14.99 -17.75 17.15
N ALA A 20 14.33 -18.05 16.04
CA ALA A 20 14.42 -17.27 14.83
C ALA A 20 13.86 -15.90 15.16
N LEU A 21 14.68 -15.06 15.80
CA LEU A 21 14.56 -13.61 15.84
C LEU A 21 14.97 -13.08 14.46
N GLY A 22 14.39 -13.67 13.40
CA GLY A 22 14.18 -12.93 12.18
C GLY A 22 13.02 -12.02 12.50
N ALA A 23 13.28 -10.71 12.55
CA ALA A 23 12.21 -9.78 12.22
C ALA A 23 11.78 -10.17 10.81
N GLU A 24 10.74 -11.00 10.71
CA GLU A 24 10.13 -11.27 9.43
C GLU A 24 9.55 -9.92 9.00
N ASN A 25 10.23 -9.21 8.09
CA ASN A 25 9.76 -7.99 7.43
C ASN A 25 8.52 -8.33 6.58
N THR A 26 7.45 -8.78 7.23
CA THR A 26 6.25 -9.28 6.58
C THR A 26 5.35 -8.10 6.36
N CYS A 27 5.54 -7.41 5.24
CA CYS A 27 4.45 -6.68 4.65
C CYS A 27 3.40 -7.71 4.21
N ARG A 28 2.20 -7.68 4.80
CA ARG A 28 1.04 -8.48 4.37
C ARG A 28 -0.07 -7.55 3.96
N VAL A 29 -0.68 -7.84 2.82
CA VAL A 29 -1.85 -7.13 2.32
C VAL A 29 -3.03 -8.09 2.30
N ARG A 30 -4.09 -7.77 3.02
CA ARG A 30 -5.36 -8.48 2.95
C ARG A 30 -6.29 -7.78 1.98
N VAL A 31 -6.76 -8.49 0.96
CA VAL A 31 -7.63 -7.92 -0.08
C VAL A 31 -8.97 -8.62 -0.07
N GLY A 32 -10.02 -7.82 0.09
CA GLY A 32 -11.41 -8.19 0.01
C GLY A 32 -11.91 -8.27 -1.43
N PRO A 33 -13.16 -8.76 -1.64
CA PRO A 33 -13.71 -8.96 -2.98
C PRO A 33 -13.83 -7.67 -3.81
N ALA A 34 -14.09 -6.54 -3.15
CA ALA A 34 -14.19 -5.22 -3.78
C ALA A 34 -12.89 -4.39 -3.64
N GLY A 35 -11.84 -4.95 -3.04
CA GLY A 35 -10.53 -4.32 -2.94
C GLY A 35 -9.67 -4.59 -4.17
N ARG A 36 -8.73 -3.68 -4.45
CA ARG A 36 -7.73 -3.82 -5.50
C ARG A 36 -6.36 -3.42 -4.97
N PHE A 37 -5.37 -4.27 -5.22
CA PHE A 37 -4.00 -4.05 -4.80
C PHE A 37 -3.05 -4.25 -5.99
N ALA A 38 -2.04 -3.40 -6.07
CA ALA A 38 -0.89 -3.62 -6.96
C ALA A 38 0.41 -3.18 -6.28
N GLN A 39 1.50 -3.88 -6.59
CA GLN A 39 2.83 -3.56 -6.13
C GLN A 39 3.82 -3.52 -7.30
N ASP A 40 4.71 -2.53 -7.32
CA ASP A 40 5.76 -2.34 -8.32
C ASP A 40 5.22 -2.19 -9.76
N ARG A 41 3.96 -1.75 -9.86
CA ARG A 41 3.23 -1.46 -11.10
C ARG A 41 2.02 -0.58 -10.80
N ASP A 42 1.52 0.09 -11.82
CA ASP A 42 0.33 0.91 -11.69
C ASP A 42 -0.92 0.05 -11.48
N LEU A 43 -1.79 0.53 -10.58
CA LEU A 43 -3.15 0.04 -10.39
C LEU A 43 -4.11 0.94 -11.16
N VAL A 44 -4.70 0.39 -12.22
CA VAL A 44 -5.68 1.11 -13.04
C VAL A 44 -7.07 0.61 -12.69
N ILE A 45 -7.94 1.52 -12.27
CA ILE A 45 -9.38 1.25 -12.10
C ILE A 45 -10.07 1.65 -13.40
N ALA A 46 -10.67 0.67 -14.08
CA ALA A 46 -11.20 0.87 -15.41
C ALA A 46 -12.54 1.62 -15.40
N ALA A 47 -12.90 2.20 -16.55
CA ALA A 47 -14.16 2.91 -16.70
C ALA A 47 -15.36 2.00 -16.35
N GLY A 48 -16.29 2.51 -15.56
CA GLY A 48 -17.47 1.77 -15.08
C GLY A 48 -17.20 0.82 -13.91
N GLU A 49 -15.95 0.65 -13.49
CA GLU A 49 -15.65 -0.12 -12.28
C GLU A 49 -15.99 0.67 -11.02
N ARG A 50 -16.45 -0.08 -10.01
CA ARG A 50 -16.69 0.38 -8.65
C ARG A 50 -15.84 -0.44 -7.69
N VAL A 51 -14.97 0.22 -6.95
CA VAL A 51 -13.99 -0.41 -6.04
C VAL A 51 -14.07 0.28 -4.69
N THR A 52 -14.05 -0.48 -3.60
CA THR A 52 -14.06 0.13 -2.25
C THR A 52 -12.70 0.74 -1.95
N GLU A 53 -11.63 -0.05 -2.06
CA GLU A 53 -10.27 0.44 -1.81
C GLU A 53 -9.32 0.01 -2.92
N ALA A 54 -8.59 0.99 -3.46
CA ALA A 54 -7.54 0.80 -4.45
C ALA A 54 -6.20 1.22 -3.85
N VAL A 55 -5.30 0.26 -3.66
CA VAL A 55 -4.00 0.50 -3.02
C VAL A 55 -2.86 0.13 -3.96
N GLY A 56 -2.03 1.11 -4.29
CA GLY A 56 -0.78 0.93 -5.03
C GLY A 56 0.42 1.11 -4.12
N VAL A 57 1.42 0.23 -4.23
CA VAL A 57 2.71 0.35 -3.55
C VAL A 57 3.81 0.35 -4.61
N HIS A 58 4.66 1.38 -4.65
CA HIS A 58 5.62 1.62 -5.74
C HIS A 58 4.99 1.64 -7.14
N GLY A 59 3.79 2.20 -7.22
CA GLY A 59 3.06 2.36 -8.47
C GLY A 59 1.96 3.38 -8.29
N ASP A 60 1.46 3.88 -9.40
CA ASP A 60 0.41 4.88 -9.39
C ASP A 60 -0.96 4.22 -9.29
N VAL A 61 -1.90 4.86 -8.58
CA VAL A 61 -3.32 4.49 -8.61
C VAL A 61 -4.02 5.44 -9.58
N ILE A 62 -4.53 4.89 -10.69
CA ILE A 62 -5.13 5.64 -11.79
C ILE A 62 -6.62 5.32 -11.84
N VAL A 63 -7.45 6.31 -11.50
CA VAL A 63 -8.90 6.24 -11.58
C VAL A 63 -9.33 6.81 -12.93
N ARG A 64 -9.81 5.96 -13.84
CA ARG A 64 -10.22 6.38 -15.18
C ARG A 64 -11.56 7.10 -15.19
N ALA A 65 -11.87 7.74 -16.31
CA ALA A 65 -13.18 8.34 -16.56
C ALA A 65 -14.32 7.33 -16.30
N GLY A 66 -15.32 7.74 -15.53
CA GLY A 66 -16.47 6.91 -15.16
C GLY A 66 -16.16 5.76 -14.20
N ALA A 67 -14.94 5.68 -13.67
CA ALA A 67 -14.62 4.81 -12.54
C ALA A 67 -14.96 5.50 -11.22
N HIS A 68 -15.37 4.71 -10.23
CA HIS A 68 -15.65 5.20 -8.88
C HIS A 68 -14.86 4.36 -7.86
N VAL A 69 -14.11 5.04 -6.99
CA VAL A 69 -13.37 4.39 -5.91
C VAL A 69 -13.65 5.06 -4.57
N GLU A 70 -13.99 4.33 -3.51
CA GLU A 70 -14.26 4.97 -2.21
C GLU A 70 -12.96 5.50 -1.56
N LYS A 71 -11.84 4.78 -1.73
CA LYS A 71 -10.52 5.23 -1.29
C LYS A 71 -9.42 4.79 -2.27
N ALA A 72 -8.71 5.76 -2.84
CA ALA A 72 -7.51 5.55 -3.63
C ALA A 72 -6.27 5.92 -2.81
N VAL A 73 -5.37 4.97 -2.59
CA VAL A 73 -4.13 5.17 -1.81
C VAL A 73 -2.92 4.73 -2.63
N ALA A 74 -1.93 5.62 -2.78
CA ALA A 74 -0.64 5.28 -3.39
C ALA A 74 0.51 5.52 -2.41
N PHE A 75 1.31 4.49 -2.15
CA PHE A 75 2.55 4.56 -1.39
C PHE A 75 3.75 4.58 -2.33
N ALA A 76 4.63 5.57 -2.16
CA ALA A 76 5.76 5.86 -3.04
C ALA A 76 5.36 6.00 -4.53
N GLY A 77 4.11 6.38 -4.79
CA GLY A 77 3.51 6.58 -6.11
C GLY A 77 2.43 7.65 -6.05
N ASN A 78 1.83 7.96 -7.19
CA ASN A 78 0.86 9.04 -7.35
C ASN A 78 -0.57 8.50 -7.35
N VAL A 79 -1.53 9.32 -6.89
CA VAL A 79 -2.95 9.09 -7.17
C VAL A 79 -3.36 10.01 -8.30
N VAL A 80 -3.87 9.45 -9.38
CA VAL A 80 -4.33 10.18 -10.56
C VAL A 80 -5.81 9.94 -10.75
N VAL A 81 -6.62 10.96 -10.55
CA VAL A 81 -8.05 10.93 -10.89
C VAL A 81 -8.21 11.62 -12.24
N GLN A 82 -8.52 10.83 -13.27
CA GLN A 82 -8.68 11.35 -14.63
C GLN A 82 -10.00 12.09 -14.81
N ARG A 83 -10.13 12.79 -15.95
CA ARG A 83 -11.36 13.50 -16.31
C ARG A 83 -12.59 12.62 -16.17
N GLY A 84 -13.54 13.04 -15.32
CA GLY A 84 -14.79 12.31 -15.06
C GLY A 84 -14.64 11.04 -14.21
N GLY A 85 -13.48 10.81 -13.60
CA GLY A 85 -13.31 9.82 -12.54
C GLY A 85 -13.75 10.39 -11.19
N GLU A 86 -14.21 9.51 -10.30
CA GLU A 86 -14.66 9.86 -8.95
C GLU A 86 -13.90 9.07 -7.89
N ALA A 87 -13.45 9.76 -6.84
CA ALA A 87 -12.86 9.15 -5.67
C ALA A 87 -13.54 9.66 -4.38
N GLY A 88 -13.80 8.80 -3.41
CA GLY A 88 -14.21 9.25 -2.07
C GLY A 88 -13.05 9.95 -1.37
N GLU A 89 -11.89 9.30 -1.32
CA GLU A 89 -10.62 9.85 -0.86
C GLU A 89 -9.50 9.60 -1.87
N ALA A 90 -8.60 10.55 -2.00
CA ALA A 90 -7.38 10.42 -2.79
C ALA A 90 -6.16 10.71 -1.91
N VAL A 91 -5.38 9.68 -1.59
CA VAL A 91 -4.24 9.77 -0.66
C VAL A 91 -2.97 9.30 -1.36
N SER A 92 -1.97 10.17 -1.43
CA SER A 92 -0.62 9.79 -1.88
C SER A 92 0.39 10.04 -0.77
N VAL A 93 1.26 9.07 -0.54
CA VAL A 93 2.33 9.10 0.45
C VAL A 93 3.66 8.90 -0.28
N GLY A 94 4.52 9.91 -0.29
CA GLY A 94 5.77 9.92 -1.07
C GLY A 94 5.55 10.16 -2.57
N GLY A 95 4.38 10.66 -2.95
CA GLY A 95 4.05 11.02 -4.33
C GLY A 95 3.09 12.20 -4.38
N GLU A 96 2.41 12.34 -5.51
CA GLU A 96 1.54 13.48 -5.78
C GLU A 96 0.10 13.00 -5.99
N VAL A 97 -0.87 13.86 -5.67
CA VAL A 97 -2.25 13.66 -6.11
C VAL A 97 -2.53 14.57 -7.29
N ARG A 98 -2.91 14.00 -8.43
CA ARG A 98 -3.25 14.73 -9.65
C ARG A 98 -4.73 14.58 -9.96
N LEU A 99 -5.46 15.68 -9.95
CA LEU A 99 -6.87 15.75 -10.31
C LEU A 99 -7.00 16.44 -11.66
N GLU A 100 -7.40 15.68 -12.68
CA GLU A 100 -7.66 16.21 -14.01
C GLU A 100 -8.99 16.98 -14.07
N ASP A 101 -9.19 17.71 -15.17
CA ASP A 101 -10.37 18.52 -15.38
C ASP A 101 -11.65 17.67 -15.31
N GLY A 102 -12.62 18.04 -14.48
CA GLY A 102 -13.83 17.25 -14.25
C GLY A 102 -13.66 16.02 -13.34
N ALA A 103 -12.48 15.81 -12.73
CA ALA A 103 -12.31 14.83 -11.65
C ALA A 103 -13.07 15.30 -10.39
N HIS A 104 -13.62 14.36 -9.63
CA HIS A 104 -14.36 14.67 -8.41
C HIS A 104 -13.84 13.85 -7.23
N VAL A 105 -13.53 14.53 -6.11
CA VAL A 105 -13.20 13.91 -4.83
C VAL A 105 -14.22 14.31 -3.78
N VAL A 106 -14.89 13.33 -3.17
CA VAL A 106 -16.06 13.60 -2.30
C VAL A 106 -15.65 14.04 -0.90
N ARG A 107 -14.55 13.53 -0.35
CA ARG A 107 -14.19 13.77 1.07
C ARG A 107 -12.87 14.46 1.25
N GLN A 108 -11.77 13.85 0.83
CA GLN A 108 -10.46 14.44 1.09
C GLN A 108 -9.41 14.08 0.07
N VAL A 109 -8.48 15.01 -0.09
CA VAL A 109 -7.26 14.85 -0.87
C VAL A 109 -6.08 15.04 0.06
N VAL A 110 -5.19 14.05 0.11
CA VAL A 110 -4.01 14.09 0.97
C VAL A 110 -2.77 13.75 0.15
N ALA A 111 -1.78 14.64 0.15
CA ALA A 111 -0.46 14.40 -0.41
C ALA A 111 0.60 14.59 0.68
N LEU A 112 1.16 13.49 1.20
CA LEU A 112 2.24 13.50 2.19
C LEU A 112 3.58 13.29 1.49
N GLY A 113 4.55 14.17 1.71
CA GLY A 113 5.82 14.15 1.00
C GLY A 113 5.72 14.55 -0.47
N GLY A 114 4.67 15.29 -0.86
CA GLY A 114 4.49 15.73 -2.24
C GLY A 114 3.47 16.86 -2.35
N ARG A 115 2.82 16.95 -3.50
CA ARG A 115 1.91 18.05 -3.84
C ARG A 115 0.57 17.53 -4.34
N VAL A 116 -0.43 18.41 -4.26
CA VAL A 116 -1.71 18.24 -4.93
C VAL A 116 -1.69 19.13 -6.17
N ASP A 117 -1.84 18.51 -7.35
CA ASP A 117 -2.02 19.19 -8.63
C ASP A 117 -3.47 19.07 -9.07
N ARG A 118 -4.11 20.22 -9.32
CA ARG A 118 -5.54 20.32 -9.48
C ARG A 118 -5.88 21.14 -10.71
N ALA A 119 -6.52 20.51 -11.69
CA ALA A 119 -7.06 21.21 -12.85
C ALA A 119 -8.23 22.15 -12.43
N PRO A 120 -8.42 23.30 -13.10
CA PRO A 120 -9.45 24.27 -12.74
C PRO A 120 -10.88 23.72 -12.64
N GLY A 121 -11.27 22.78 -13.50
CA GLY A 121 -12.60 22.17 -13.49
C GLY A 121 -12.74 20.92 -12.61
N SER A 122 -11.74 20.57 -11.81
CA SER A 122 -11.89 19.49 -10.82
C SER A 122 -12.62 19.96 -9.56
N ARG A 123 -13.27 19.03 -8.87
CA ARG A 123 -14.06 19.27 -7.65
C ARG A 123 -13.53 18.42 -6.50
N VAL A 124 -13.50 19.01 -5.31
CA VAL A 124 -13.12 18.39 -4.04
C VAL A 124 -14.10 18.98 -3.04
N ASP A 125 -14.96 18.16 -2.47
CA ASP A 125 -16.05 18.65 -1.62
C ASP A 125 -15.63 18.80 -0.15
N GLY A 126 -14.53 18.17 0.26
CA GLY A 126 -13.93 18.38 1.58
C GLY A 126 -12.49 18.86 1.51
N ASP A 127 -11.64 18.31 2.38
CA ASP A 127 -10.35 18.94 2.71
C ASP A 127 -9.23 18.57 1.73
N ILE A 128 -8.32 19.52 1.52
CA ILE A 128 -7.07 19.31 0.79
C ILE A 128 -5.92 19.52 1.76
N THR A 129 -5.17 18.45 2.01
CA THR A 129 -3.96 18.47 2.84
C THR A 129 -2.74 18.13 1.98
N ALA A 130 -1.79 19.06 1.89
CA ALA A 130 -0.51 18.82 1.24
C ALA A 130 0.62 19.14 2.23
N LEU A 131 1.45 18.16 2.54
CA LEU A 131 2.60 18.31 3.41
C LEU A 131 3.85 17.92 2.63
N SER A 132 4.71 18.90 2.35
CA SER A 132 6.07 18.63 1.88
C SER A 132 7.02 18.84 3.04
N LEU A 133 7.75 17.78 3.43
CA LEU A 133 8.83 17.89 4.40
C LEU A 133 10.15 17.71 3.68
N GLU A 134 10.95 18.78 3.73
CA GLU A 134 12.28 18.87 3.17
C GLU A 134 13.25 19.22 4.32
N ALA A 135 14.26 18.38 4.52
CA ALA A 135 15.33 18.56 5.50
C ALA A 135 16.67 18.55 4.76
N GLY A 136 17.12 19.74 4.35
CA GLY A 136 18.32 19.88 3.52
C GLY A 136 18.14 19.21 2.15
N ALA A 137 19.04 18.29 1.80
CA ALA A 137 18.94 17.50 0.56
C ALA A 137 17.99 16.27 0.68
N VAL A 138 17.43 16.02 1.86
CA VAL A 138 16.59 14.85 2.14
C VAL A 138 15.12 15.27 2.16
N SER A 139 14.30 14.67 1.31
CA SER A 139 12.84 14.85 1.34
C SER A 139 12.16 13.59 1.86
N LEU A 140 10.99 13.73 2.50
CA LEU A 140 10.15 12.57 2.86
C LEU A 140 9.89 11.67 1.65
N ARG A 141 9.70 12.26 0.47
CA ARG A 141 9.58 11.56 -0.81
C ARG A 141 10.76 10.65 -1.08
N GLY A 142 11.97 11.19 -0.95
CA GLY A 142 13.21 10.46 -1.15
C GLY A 142 13.37 9.33 -0.13
N VAL A 143 13.08 9.60 1.14
CA VAL A 143 13.16 8.60 2.22
C VAL A 143 12.17 7.46 2.00
N LEU A 144 10.90 7.77 1.71
CA LEU A 144 9.88 6.75 1.47
C LEU A 144 10.22 5.88 0.26
N ARG A 145 10.73 6.48 -0.83
CA ARG A 145 11.23 5.72 -1.99
C ARG A 145 12.45 4.86 -1.68
N ALA A 146 13.29 5.25 -0.73
CA ALA A 146 14.51 4.53 -0.37
C ALA A 146 14.29 3.43 0.69
N VAL A 147 13.27 3.57 1.55
CA VAL A 147 12.93 2.61 2.62
C VAL A 147 11.94 1.55 2.17
N ALA A 148 11.10 1.86 1.19
CA ALA A 148 10.12 0.91 0.68
C ALA A 148 10.68 -0.22 -0.25
N PRO A 149 11.87 -0.17 -0.89
CA PRO A 149 12.36 -1.25 -1.72
C PRO A 149 13.06 -2.30 -0.84
N GLY A 150 12.32 -3.30 -0.36
CA GLY A 150 12.96 -4.43 0.32
C GLY A 150 12.05 -5.57 0.72
N SER A 151 10.78 -5.32 1.02
CA SER A 151 9.82 -6.36 1.38
C SER A 151 8.72 -6.44 0.33
N ALA A 152 8.78 -7.47 -0.52
CA ALA A 152 7.62 -7.81 -1.35
C ALA A 152 6.45 -8.10 -0.41
N CYS A 153 5.37 -7.33 -0.53
CA CYS A 153 4.20 -7.54 0.28
C CYS A 153 3.51 -8.84 -0.17
N THR A 154 3.22 -9.70 0.80
CA THR A 154 2.46 -10.92 0.54
C THR A 154 0.97 -10.58 0.51
N VAL A 155 0.32 -10.83 -0.62
CA VAL A 155 -1.11 -10.60 -0.80
C VAL A 155 -1.90 -11.83 -0.38
N VAL A 156 -2.86 -11.65 0.54
CA VAL A 156 -3.76 -12.68 1.04
C VAL A 156 -5.19 -12.26 0.74
N ALA A 157 -5.94 -13.10 0.03
CA ALA A 157 -7.38 -12.87 -0.12
C ALA A 157 -8.08 -13.15 1.22
N ASP A 158 -8.82 -12.18 1.75
CA ASP A 158 -9.56 -12.30 3.01
C ASP A 158 -10.96 -11.72 2.82
N ARG A 159 -11.99 -12.56 2.97
CA ARG A 159 -13.39 -12.12 2.80
C ARG A 159 -13.93 -11.34 4.00
N SER A 160 -13.17 -11.33 5.11
CA SER A 160 -13.52 -10.60 6.32
C SER A 160 -13.19 -9.11 6.20
N VAL A 161 -12.40 -8.72 5.20
CA VAL A 161 -12.12 -7.31 4.89
C VAL A 161 -12.95 -6.86 3.68
N GLU A 162 -13.48 -5.64 3.74
CA GLU A 162 -14.29 -5.05 2.67
C GLU A 162 -13.43 -4.39 1.56
N GLY A 163 -12.13 -4.19 1.83
CA GLY A 163 -11.19 -3.46 0.98
C GLY A 163 -9.78 -4.02 1.05
N VAL A 164 -8.77 -3.16 1.21
CA VAL A 164 -7.36 -3.53 1.26
C VAL A 164 -6.76 -3.12 2.61
N ASP A 165 -6.43 -4.10 3.44
CA ASP A 165 -5.79 -3.90 4.74
C ASP A 165 -4.28 -4.21 4.67
N LEU A 166 -3.44 -3.26 5.09
CA LEU A 166 -1.98 -3.37 5.06
C LEU A 166 -1.42 -3.59 6.47
N THR A 167 -0.70 -4.69 6.66
CA THR A 167 0.07 -4.98 7.88
C THR A 167 1.55 -4.89 7.56
N VAL A 168 2.28 -4.00 8.26
CA VAL A 168 3.74 -3.87 8.15
C VAL A 168 4.35 -4.33 9.49
N ARG A 169 5.40 -5.15 9.45
CA ARG A 169 6.20 -5.55 10.61
C ARG A 169 7.59 -4.96 10.51
#